data_AF-A0A2P6N850-F1
#
_entry.id   AF-A0A2P6N850-F1
#
_cell.length_a   1.000
_cell.length_b   1.000
_cell.length_c   1.000
_cell.angle_alpha   90.00
_cell.angle_beta   90.00
_cell.angle_gamma   90.00
#
_symmetry.space_group_name_H-M   'P 1'
#
loop_
_entity.id
_entity.type
_entity.pdbx_description
1 polymer ?
#
loop_
_entity_poly.entity_id
_entity_poly.type
_entity_poly.pdbx_seq_one_letter_code
_entity_poly.pdbx_strand_id
1 'polypeptide(L)'
;MEDPIDVELRVVRSRSAENQRDGGLISPFNSEIYPITIAPNSLESNLLGVSTSEYYNQRNVPEGLSVRYNIHGRPYLVGEDIDTREYIAAAQEHNNKYLSMSATKDQLGEHFGNAIYIYFSFIEYLMWCNLVLVFIGLVSFSYHAVHDGLVYSTALKFSTIALLWRNGVVSTYTGESRTVWQGTTIAGIALFINRIDKMMGGDRDDYIQENAHIHMSTRIALRFLSYFLVLILVGVTGGITFGIVLVYVNSPSEDRYPWASPLIGVIYALINQLWRRICLSLTRLEKHRTWTAYRRNNVIKFFLLEMANIIILYTLRYIVTVDYLSVFRFNFFGVQDENLNKCTINETAEQFLSMLLSELFIGNALEIVTPLGWRILRYGSRMDNEAGDNDALLSFDLATEYLELFYRQFIIALSFTLVPLIGILGILLHGIHYGCAKYKLLYLMKPPPRSEGSMKGFTTFFVLIVAVLSIAMFPRGSAWILLGFDFGSHCKALGW
;
A
#
# COMPACT_ATOMS: atom_id res chain seq x y z
N MET A 1 -29.73 -21.23 5.51
CA MET A 1 -29.42 -20.32 6.62
C MET A 1 -28.90 -19.07 5.96
N GLU A 2 -29.74 -18.06 5.86
CA GLU A 2 -29.37 -16.78 5.26
C GLU A 2 -28.78 -15.90 6.37
N ASP A 3 -27.63 -15.29 6.08
CA ASP A 3 -26.90 -14.44 7.02
C ASP A 3 -27.65 -13.11 7.27
N PRO A 4 -27.57 -12.56 8.48
CA PRO A 4 -28.20 -11.29 8.81
C PRO A 4 -27.59 -10.11 8.03
N ILE A 5 -28.43 -9.24 7.47
CA ILE A 5 -27.98 -8.01 6.80
C ILE A 5 -28.00 -6.85 7.80
N ASP A 6 -26.81 -6.32 8.09
CA ASP A 6 -26.61 -5.19 9.00
C ASP A 6 -26.91 -3.85 8.29
N VAL A 7 -27.98 -3.17 8.72
CA VAL A 7 -28.35 -1.83 8.25
C VAL A 7 -28.00 -0.80 9.31
N GLU A 8 -27.07 0.12 8.99
CA GLU A 8 -26.59 1.19 9.87
C GLU A 8 -27.61 2.34 9.94
N LEU A 9 -28.18 2.59 11.12
CA LEU A 9 -29.33 3.47 11.31
C LEU A 9 -29.08 4.45 12.46
N ARG A 10 -28.59 5.65 12.15
CA ARG A 10 -28.24 6.74 13.07
C ARG A 10 -29.40 7.49 13.83
N VAL A 11 -29.30 8.59 14.61
CA VAL A 11 -30.50 9.35 15.13
C VAL A 11 -30.32 10.87 15.05
N VAL A 12 -31.36 11.68 14.74
CA VAL A 12 -31.32 13.16 14.85
C VAL A 12 -32.57 13.74 15.49
N ARG A 13 -32.38 14.54 16.53
CA ARG A 13 -33.45 15.25 17.25
C ARG A 13 -33.95 16.45 16.43
N SER A 14 -35.24 16.51 16.10
CA SER A 14 -35.86 17.80 15.77
C SER A 14 -36.27 18.47 17.08
N ARG A 15 -35.65 19.60 17.42
CA ARG A 15 -36.24 20.49 18.44
C ARG A 15 -37.56 20.99 17.86
N SER A 16 -38.69 20.54 18.41
CA SER A 16 -39.98 21.18 18.20
C SER A 16 -39.83 22.66 18.58
N ALA A 17 -40.26 23.54 17.67
CA ALA A 17 -40.27 24.97 17.85
C ALA A 17 -41.39 25.34 18.82
N GLU A 18 -41.18 25.12 20.12
CA GLU A 18 -42.10 25.55 21.17
C GLU A 18 -41.39 26.51 22.13
N ASN A 19 -41.05 27.68 21.59
CA ASN A 19 -41.12 28.97 22.27
C ASN A 19 -40.63 30.07 21.32
N GLN A 20 -41.55 30.54 20.48
CA GLN A 20 -41.37 31.70 19.63
C GLN A 20 -41.99 32.93 20.34
N ARG A 21 -41.35 33.38 21.41
CA ARG A 21 -41.48 34.73 21.98
C ARG A 21 -40.14 35.09 22.60
N ASP A 22 -39.22 35.56 21.77
CA ASP A 22 -38.30 36.66 22.07
C ASP A 22 -37.25 36.75 20.96
N GLY A 23 -37.09 37.94 20.39
CA GLY A 23 -36.30 38.23 19.20
C GLY A 23 -34.79 38.20 19.43
N GLY A 24 -34.23 37.01 19.63
CA GLY A 24 -32.78 36.75 19.65
C GLY A 24 -32.28 36.13 18.35
N LEU A 25 -31.10 36.57 17.88
CA LEU A 25 -30.43 36.03 16.69
C LEU A 25 -30.27 34.50 16.75
N ILE A 26 -30.61 33.84 15.64
CA ILE A 26 -30.50 32.40 15.42
C ILE A 26 -29.01 31.99 15.36
N SER A 27 -28.58 31.17 16.32
CA SER A 27 -27.32 30.41 16.28
C SER A 27 -27.51 29.12 15.45
N PRO A 28 -26.53 28.68 14.64
CA PRO A 28 -26.67 27.49 13.82
C PRO A 28 -26.75 26.20 14.65
N PHE A 29 -27.61 25.29 14.19
CA PHE A 29 -27.92 23.98 14.78
C PHE A 29 -26.67 23.11 15.03
N ASN A 30 -26.45 22.71 16.29
CA ASN A 30 -25.58 21.58 16.63
C ASN A 30 -26.43 20.30 16.68
N SER A 31 -26.27 19.42 15.68
CA SER A 31 -26.87 18.08 15.65
C SER A 31 -25.82 17.01 15.98
N GLU A 32 -26.06 16.22 17.01
CA GLU A 32 -25.23 15.04 17.35
C GLU A 32 -25.81 13.75 16.74
N ILE A 33 -24.95 12.77 16.48
CA ILE A 33 -25.13 11.73 15.44
C ILE A 33 -24.65 10.34 15.95
N TYR A 34 -25.48 9.28 15.94
CA TYR A 34 -25.09 7.92 16.43
C TYR A 34 -25.74 6.74 15.69
N PRO A 35 -25.02 5.69 15.19
CA PRO A 35 -25.54 4.52 14.42
C PRO A 35 -26.22 3.35 15.21
N ILE A 36 -27.12 2.59 14.58
CA ILE A 36 -27.83 1.39 15.12
C ILE A 36 -27.70 0.21 14.13
N THR A 37 -27.72 -1.03 14.61
CA THR A 37 -27.72 -2.28 13.81
C THR A 37 -28.88 -3.18 14.26
N ILE A 38 -29.61 -3.82 13.32
CA ILE A 38 -30.79 -4.66 13.62
C ILE A 38 -30.60 -6.08 13.09
N ALA A 39 -30.86 -7.10 13.91
CA ALA A 39 -30.82 -8.51 13.52
C ALA A 39 -32.16 -8.94 12.87
N PRO A 40 -32.17 -9.75 11.78
CA PRO A 40 -33.37 -10.26 11.18
C PRO A 40 -33.88 -11.52 11.89
N ASN A 41 -35.19 -11.54 12.16
CA ASN A 41 -35.94 -12.76 12.41
C ASN A 41 -36.52 -13.32 11.11
N SER A 42 -36.70 -14.64 11.11
CA SER A 42 -36.91 -15.56 9.99
C SER A 42 -38.11 -15.31 9.06
N LEU A 43 -37.86 -15.70 7.80
CA LEU A 43 -38.72 -16.40 6.81
C LEU A 43 -39.52 -15.62 5.74
N GLU A 44 -39.30 -16.11 4.50
CA GLU A 44 -40.20 -16.27 3.35
C GLU A 44 -41.18 -15.15 2.98
N SER A 45 -40.92 -14.47 1.86
CA SER A 45 -41.94 -14.23 0.82
C SER A 45 -41.33 -13.63 -0.44
N ASN A 46 -41.14 -14.48 -1.45
CA ASN A 46 -41.13 -14.05 -2.85
C ASN A 46 -42.59 -13.87 -3.28
N LEU A 47 -43.02 -12.64 -3.58
CA LEU A 47 -44.01 -12.30 -4.62
C LEU A 47 -44.41 -10.83 -4.46
N LEU A 48 -44.26 -10.09 -5.56
CA LEU A 48 -44.65 -8.69 -5.82
C LEU A 48 -43.45 -7.73 -5.87
N GLY A 49 -43.29 -7.11 -7.04
CA GLY A 49 -42.22 -6.17 -7.42
C GLY A 49 -42.29 -4.85 -6.67
N VAL A 50 -42.23 -4.90 -5.35
CA VAL A 50 -41.95 -3.77 -4.47
C VAL A 50 -40.45 -3.56 -4.46
N SER A 51 -39.99 -2.33 -4.66
CA SER A 51 -38.56 -2.02 -4.59
C SER A 51 -38.03 -2.43 -3.21
N THR A 52 -36.92 -3.17 -3.17
CA THR A 52 -36.33 -3.66 -1.92
C THR A 52 -35.99 -2.54 -0.91
N SER A 53 -35.91 -1.27 -1.35
CA SER A 53 -35.75 -0.11 -0.47
C SER A 53 -37.00 0.25 0.34
N GLU A 54 -38.21 -0.03 -0.14
CA GLU A 54 -39.43 0.17 0.67
C GLU A 54 -39.62 -0.95 1.70
N TYR A 55 -39.24 -2.18 1.34
CA TYR A 55 -39.44 -3.36 2.18
C TYR A 55 -38.52 -3.36 3.42
N TYR A 56 -37.27 -2.90 3.29
CA TYR A 56 -36.34 -2.77 4.43
C TYR A 56 -36.65 -1.58 5.34
N ASN A 57 -37.31 -0.53 4.82
CA ASN A 57 -37.55 0.70 5.57
C ASN A 57 -38.69 0.63 6.60
N GLN A 58 -39.52 -0.43 6.58
CA GLN A 58 -40.71 -0.49 7.45
C GLN A 58 -40.75 -1.65 8.45
N ARG A 59 -40.05 -2.77 8.23
CA ARG A 59 -40.26 -3.97 9.08
C ARG A 59 -39.38 -4.10 10.32
N ASN A 60 -38.23 -3.43 10.36
CA ASN A 60 -37.25 -3.60 11.44
C ASN A 60 -37.00 -2.33 12.26
N VAL A 61 -37.67 -1.23 11.90
CA VAL A 61 -37.56 0.01 12.66
C VAL A 61 -38.44 -0.12 13.90
N PRO A 62 -37.90 -0.05 15.13
CA PRO A 62 -38.72 -0.15 16.33
C PRO A 62 -39.81 0.93 16.32
N GLU A 63 -41.01 0.58 16.79
CA GLU A 63 -42.14 1.51 16.85
C GLU A 63 -41.74 2.83 17.53
N GLY A 64 -41.99 3.96 16.86
CA GLY A 64 -41.61 5.30 17.33
C GLY A 64 -40.27 5.85 16.80
N LEU A 65 -39.57 5.12 15.92
CA LEU A 65 -38.37 5.60 15.23
C LEU A 65 -38.61 5.75 13.70
N SER A 66 -37.95 6.71 13.04
CA SER A 66 -38.12 6.99 11.60
C SER A 66 -36.77 7.18 10.89
N VAL A 67 -36.51 6.47 9.79
CA VAL A 67 -35.23 6.57 9.05
C VAL A 67 -35.11 7.90 8.28
N ARG A 68 -33.97 8.56 8.37
CA ARG A 68 -33.51 9.77 7.63
C ARG A 68 -32.06 9.59 7.16
N TYR A 69 -31.46 10.54 6.46
CA TYR A 69 -30.07 10.44 5.96
C TYR A 69 -29.28 11.70 6.28
N ASN A 70 -28.00 11.57 6.63
CA ASN A 70 -27.14 12.72 6.97
C ASN A 70 -26.41 13.30 5.75
N ILE A 71 -25.71 14.43 5.94
CA ILE A 71 -24.88 15.10 4.90
C ILE A 71 -23.72 14.25 4.34
N HIS A 72 -23.43 13.10 4.95
CA HIS A 72 -22.42 12.13 4.49
C HIS A 72 -23.06 10.86 3.90
N GLY A 73 -24.39 10.88 3.64
CA GLY A 73 -25.13 9.76 3.05
C GLY A 73 -25.38 8.56 3.97
N ARG A 74 -25.15 8.68 5.28
CA ARG A 74 -25.33 7.57 6.22
C ARG A 74 -26.76 7.58 6.83
N PRO A 75 -27.50 6.46 6.83
CA PRO A 75 -28.91 6.41 7.27
C PRO A 75 -29.04 6.63 8.78
N TYR A 76 -30.20 7.14 9.23
CA TYR A 76 -30.53 7.51 10.61
C TYR A 76 -31.99 7.55 11.10
N LEU A 77 -32.36 6.66 12.02
CA LEU A 77 -33.52 6.65 12.94
C LEU A 77 -33.71 7.89 13.84
N VAL A 78 -34.65 8.77 13.55
CA VAL A 78 -35.15 9.80 14.49
C VAL A 78 -36.25 9.23 15.37
N GLY A 79 -36.12 9.32 16.70
CA GLY A 79 -37.18 8.96 17.66
C GLY A 79 -37.73 10.17 18.38
N GLU A 80 -39.03 10.17 18.69
CA GLU A 80 -39.72 11.36 19.22
C GLU A 80 -39.51 11.62 20.71
N ASP A 81 -39.35 10.61 21.60
CA ASP A 81 -39.50 10.90 23.05
C ASP A 81 -38.74 10.04 24.08
N ILE A 82 -37.71 9.28 23.71
CA ILE A 82 -36.94 8.46 24.67
C ILE A 82 -35.50 8.98 24.76
N ASP A 83 -34.92 8.91 25.96
CA ASP A 83 -33.50 9.19 26.29
C ASP A 83 -32.56 8.22 25.55
N THR A 84 -32.60 8.34 24.23
CA THR A 84 -32.08 7.43 23.22
C THR A 84 -30.55 7.35 23.29
N ARG A 85 -29.91 8.34 23.91
CA ARG A 85 -28.46 8.40 24.10
C ARG A 85 -27.92 7.20 24.91
N GLU A 86 -28.52 6.86 26.05
CA GLU A 86 -27.99 5.78 26.91
C GLU A 86 -28.20 4.39 26.30
N TYR A 87 -29.36 4.14 25.69
CA TYR A 87 -29.64 2.86 25.04
C TYR A 87 -28.80 2.65 23.77
N ILE A 88 -28.55 3.70 22.99
CA ILE A 88 -27.73 3.61 21.78
C ILE A 88 -26.24 3.48 22.16
N ALA A 89 -25.78 4.20 23.19
CA ALA A 89 -24.41 4.07 23.70
C ALA A 89 -24.16 2.66 24.27
N ALA A 90 -25.07 2.15 25.11
CA ALA A 90 -24.96 0.81 25.67
C ALA A 90 -25.07 -0.30 24.60
N ALA A 91 -25.92 -0.12 23.58
CA ALA A 91 -26.02 -1.07 22.47
C ALA A 91 -24.78 -1.05 21.55
N GLN A 92 -24.16 0.12 21.33
CA GLN A 92 -22.91 0.24 20.57
C GLN A 92 -21.71 -0.32 21.33
N GLU A 93 -21.66 -0.11 22.64
CA GLU A 93 -20.58 -0.60 23.49
C GLU A 93 -20.61 -2.14 23.62
N HIS A 94 -21.79 -2.74 23.68
CA HIS A 94 -21.94 -4.20 23.75
C HIS A 94 -21.85 -4.94 22.40
N ASN A 95 -22.10 -4.28 21.26
CA ASN A 95 -21.97 -4.90 19.93
C ASN A 95 -20.55 -4.86 19.33
N ASN A 96 -19.66 -3.99 19.85
CA ASN A 96 -18.24 -4.03 19.51
C ASN A 96 -17.52 -5.11 20.31
N LYS A 97 -17.90 -6.38 20.12
CA LYS A 97 -16.99 -7.48 20.49
C LYS A 97 -15.76 -7.36 19.60
N TYR A 98 -14.71 -6.75 20.15
CA TYR A 98 -13.41 -6.67 19.52
C TYR A 98 -13.00 -8.08 19.10
N LEU A 99 -12.95 -8.30 17.79
CA LEU A 99 -12.40 -9.54 17.25
C LEU A 99 -10.98 -9.70 17.80
N SER A 100 -10.64 -10.92 18.21
CA SER A 100 -9.29 -11.22 18.70
C SER A 100 -8.27 -11.18 17.57
N MET A 101 -6.98 -11.04 17.90
CA MET A 101 -5.89 -11.26 16.94
C MET A 101 -5.86 -12.67 16.34
N SER A 102 -6.60 -13.63 16.91
CA SER A 102 -6.77 -14.98 16.34
C SER A 102 -7.94 -15.09 15.35
N ALA A 103 -8.74 -14.03 15.15
CA ALA A 103 -9.90 -14.06 14.28
C ALA A 103 -9.54 -14.48 12.84
N THR A 104 -10.31 -15.35 12.21
CA THR A 104 -10.03 -15.75 10.82
C THR A 104 -10.32 -14.60 9.86
N LYS A 105 -9.77 -14.67 8.64
CA LYS A 105 -10.10 -13.67 7.60
C LYS A 105 -11.59 -13.68 7.25
N ASP A 106 -12.26 -14.83 7.37
CA ASP A 106 -13.71 -14.94 7.17
C ASP A 106 -14.45 -14.12 8.23
N GLN A 107 -14.09 -14.26 9.51
CA GLN A 107 -14.65 -13.43 10.60
C GLN A 107 -14.36 -11.94 10.43
N LEU A 108 -13.16 -11.58 9.94
CA LEU A 108 -12.84 -10.20 9.58
C LEU A 108 -13.73 -9.70 8.43
N GLY A 109 -14.03 -10.55 7.45
CA GLY A 109 -14.91 -10.29 6.32
C GLY A 109 -16.37 -10.11 6.73
N GLU A 110 -16.87 -10.99 7.58
CA GLU A 110 -18.21 -10.91 8.17
C GLU A 110 -18.35 -9.59 8.94
N HIS A 111 -17.37 -9.24 9.78
CA HIS A 111 -17.45 -8.06 10.64
C HIS A 111 -17.20 -6.73 9.91
N PHE A 112 -16.15 -6.63 9.09
CA PHE A 112 -15.75 -5.38 8.43
C PHE A 112 -16.16 -5.27 6.95
N GLY A 113 -16.73 -6.34 6.38
CA GLY A 113 -17.19 -6.41 4.99
C GLY A 113 -16.22 -7.09 4.03
N ASN A 114 -16.74 -7.43 2.84
CA ASN A 114 -16.06 -8.22 1.82
C ASN A 114 -14.74 -7.60 1.31
N ALA A 115 -14.62 -6.28 1.28
CA ALA A 115 -13.39 -5.63 0.83
C ALA A 115 -12.17 -5.96 1.72
N ILE A 116 -12.39 -6.09 3.04
CA ILE A 116 -11.36 -6.47 4.01
C ILE A 116 -11.00 -7.95 3.86
N TYR A 117 -12.00 -8.81 3.66
CA TYR A 117 -11.78 -10.22 3.32
C TYR A 117 -10.87 -10.38 2.10
N ILE A 118 -11.20 -9.71 1.00
CA ILE A 118 -10.43 -9.77 -0.25
C ILE A 118 -9.01 -9.27 -0.03
N TYR A 119 -8.81 -8.22 0.76
CA TYR A 119 -7.49 -7.70 1.07
C TYR A 119 -6.60 -8.70 1.80
N PHE A 120 -7.08 -9.31 2.89
CA PHE A 120 -6.29 -10.34 3.59
C PHE A 120 -6.08 -11.59 2.74
N SER A 121 -7.08 -11.99 1.94
CA SER A 121 -6.91 -13.07 0.97
C SER A 121 -5.89 -12.75 -0.12
N PHE A 122 -5.74 -11.48 -0.50
CA PHE A 122 -4.74 -11.04 -1.47
C PHE A 122 -3.33 -11.10 -0.89
N ILE A 123 -3.13 -10.74 0.39
CA ILE A 123 -1.84 -10.90 1.06
C ILE A 123 -1.42 -12.38 1.09
N GLU A 124 -2.34 -13.29 1.45
CA GLU A 124 -2.06 -14.73 1.41
C GLU A 124 -1.67 -15.21 0.01
N TYR A 125 -2.37 -14.72 -1.01
CA TYR A 125 -2.04 -15.01 -2.39
C TYR A 125 -0.63 -14.52 -2.77
N LEU A 126 -0.22 -13.32 -2.33
CA LEU A 126 1.15 -12.85 -2.52
C LEU A 126 2.18 -13.71 -1.79
N MET A 127 1.90 -14.20 -0.58
CA MET A 127 2.77 -15.16 0.12
C MET A 127 2.93 -16.45 -0.69
N TRP A 128 1.86 -16.99 -1.26
CA TRP A 128 1.92 -18.15 -2.15
C TRP A 128 2.75 -17.89 -3.42
N CYS A 129 2.59 -16.73 -4.04
CA CYS A 129 3.39 -16.35 -5.20
C CYS A 129 4.89 -16.29 -4.85
N ASN A 130 5.22 -15.71 -3.69
CA ASN A 130 6.60 -15.66 -3.23
C ASN A 130 7.16 -17.04 -2.86
N LEU A 131 6.33 -17.96 -2.35
CA LEU A 131 6.72 -19.36 -2.16
C LEU A 131 7.06 -20.05 -3.49
N VAL A 132 6.29 -19.81 -4.54
CA VAL A 132 6.62 -20.29 -5.89
C VAL A 132 7.95 -19.70 -6.36
N LEU A 133 8.20 -18.41 -6.14
CA LEU A 133 9.50 -17.78 -6.43
C LEU A 133 10.65 -18.42 -5.63
N VAL A 134 10.44 -18.82 -4.37
CA VAL A 134 11.44 -19.55 -3.59
C VAL A 134 11.80 -20.87 -4.26
N PHE A 135 10.82 -21.66 -4.70
CA PHE A 135 11.09 -22.93 -5.38
C PHE A 135 11.83 -22.72 -6.70
N ILE A 136 11.42 -21.76 -7.52
CA ILE A 136 12.14 -21.41 -8.76
C ILE A 136 13.57 -20.96 -8.45
N GLY A 137 13.72 -20.10 -7.45
CA GLY A 137 15.01 -19.61 -6.97
C GLY A 137 15.92 -20.71 -6.46
N LEU A 138 15.38 -21.70 -5.74
CA LEU A 138 16.13 -22.88 -5.24
C LEU A 138 16.59 -23.78 -6.38
N VAL A 139 15.76 -24.01 -7.40
CA VAL A 139 16.16 -24.78 -8.59
C VAL A 139 17.32 -24.07 -9.31
N SER A 140 17.18 -22.76 -9.52
CA SER A 140 18.24 -21.95 -10.14
C SER A 140 19.52 -21.96 -9.30
N PHE A 141 19.39 -21.74 -7.98
CA PHE A 141 20.52 -21.68 -7.06
C PHE A 141 21.24 -23.02 -6.94
N SER A 142 20.51 -24.13 -6.84
CA SER A 142 21.09 -25.48 -6.72
C SER A 142 21.84 -25.92 -7.97
N TYR A 143 21.32 -25.63 -9.17
CA TYR A 143 22.02 -25.88 -10.43
C TYR A 143 23.41 -25.24 -10.42
N HIS A 144 23.48 -23.97 -10.03
CA HIS A 144 24.73 -23.22 -10.02
C HIS A 144 25.67 -23.57 -8.86
N ALA A 145 25.11 -23.89 -7.70
CA ALA A 145 25.89 -24.41 -6.58
C ALA A 145 26.65 -25.71 -6.95
N VAL A 146 26.06 -26.54 -7.82
CA VAL A 146 26.65 -27.80 -8.29
C VAL A 146 27.66 -27.57 -9.42
N HIS A 147 27.32 -26.74 -10.42
CA HIS A 147 28.14 -26.59 -11.63
C HIS A 147 29.31 -25.62 -11.47
N ASP A 148 29.12 -24.50 -10.75
CA ASP A 148 30.14 -23.46 -10.63
C ASP A 148 31.07 -23.68 -9.43
N GLY A 149 30.74 -24.68 -8.60
CA GLY A 149 31.40 -24.96 -7.33
C GLY A 149 31.09 -23.87 -6.31
N LEU A 150 30.52 -24.25 -5.16
CA LEU A 150 30.45 -23.35 -4.00
C LEU A 150 31.87 -23.04 -3.51
N VAL A 151 32.51 -22.01 -4.06
CA VAL A 151 33.78 -21.49 -3.52
C VAL A 151 33.46 -20.83 -2.18
N TYR A 152 33.50 -21.62 -1.11
CA TYR A 152 33.36 -21.19 0.27
C TYR A 152 34.61 -20.39 0.68
N SER A 153 34.59 -19.08 0.46
CA SER A 153 35.53 -18.16 1.12
C SER A 153 35.04 -17.91 2.55
N THR A 154 35.83 -18.33 3.54
CA THR A 154 35.51 -18.43 4.98
C THR A 154 35.50 -17.09 5.75
N ALA A 155 35.20 -15.96 5.10
CA ALA A 155 35.06 -14.68 5.80
C ALA A 155 33.60 -14.44 6.23
N LEU A 156 33.29 -14.78 7.48
CA LEU A 156 32.08 -14.40 8.23
C LEU A 156 32.00 -12.88 8.43
N LYS A 157 31.84 -12.13 7.35
CA LYS A 157 31.20 -10.80 7.37
C LYS A 157 29.72 -11.03 7.02
N PHE A 158 28.86 -10.01 7.16
CA PHE A 158 27.49 -9.98 6.59
C PHE A 158 27.43 -10.53 5.12
N SER A 159 28.59 -10.51 4.47
CA SER A 159 29.09 -11.28 3.34
C SER A 159 28.80 -12.79 3.24
N THR A 160 28.43 -13.57 4.25
CA THR A 160 28.23 -15.04 4.05
C THR A 160 26.92 -15.36 3.36
N ILE A 161 25.87 -14.63 3.77
CA ILE A 161 24.64 -14.45 3.01
C ILE A 161 25.05 -13.89 1.64
N ALA A 162 25.75 -12.75 1.57
CA ALA A 162 26.18 -12.15 0.29
C ALA A 162 27.09 -13.03 -0.60
N LEU A 163 27.78 -14.06 -0.06
CA LEU A 163 28.65 -15.01 -0.77
C LEU A 163 27.84 -16.14 -1.39
N LEU A 164 26.89 -16.70 -0.65
CA LEU A 164 25.86 -17.59 -1.21
C LEU A 164 25.10 -16.86 -2.32
N TRP A 165 24.76 -15.58 -2.10
CA TRP A 165 24.11 -14.75 -3.12
C TRP A 165 25.02 -14.43 -4.31
N ARG A 166 26.26 -13.99 -4.08
CA ARG A 166 27.26 -13.68 -5.12
C ARG A 166 27.42 -14.83 -6.10
N ASN A 167 27.52 -16.05 -5.60
CA ASN A 167 27.64 -17.24 -6.45
C ASN A 167 26.35 -17.54 -7.22
N GLY A 168 25.17 -17.24 -6.66
CA GLY A 168 23.88 -17.36 -7.37
C GLY A 168 23.58 -16.24 -8.37
N VAL A 169 24.19 -15.05 -8.23
CA VAL A 169 23.99 -13.91 -9.14
C VAL A 169 24.89 -14.00 -10.37
N VAL A 170 26.14 -14.44 -10.21
CA VAL A 170 27.09 -14.58 -11.33
C VAL A 170 26.64 -15.66 -12.31
N SER A 171 25.94 -16.65 -11.78
CA SER A 171 25.64 -17.89 -12.46
C SER A 171 24.37 -17.80 -13.33
N THR A 172 23.36 -17.02 -12.91
CA THR A 172 22.15 -16.72 -13.70
C THR A 172 22.42 -15.99 -15.02
N TYR A 173 23.63 -15.45 -15.21
CA TYR A 173 24.07 -14.76 -16.43
C TYR A 173 24.91 -15.65 -17.36
N THR A 174 24.99 -16.95 -17.13
CA THR A 174 25.60 -17.90 -18.08
C THR A 174 24.60 -18.24 -19.20
N GLY A 175 25.09 -18.36 -20.45
CA GLY A 175 24.23 -18.41 -21.64
C GLY A 175 23.23 -19.56 -21.67
N GLU A 176 23.53 -20.68 -21.01
CA GLU A 176 22.69 -21.89 -21.00
C GLU A 176 21.53 -21.83 -19.98
N SER A 177 21.65 -21.08 -18.87
CA SER A 177 20.60 -20.96 -17.85
C SER A 177 19.54 -19.89 -18.18
N ARG A 178 19.84 -19.02 -19.15
CA ARG A 178 19.02 -17.88 -19.57
C ARG A 178 17.60 -18.29 -20.02
N THR A 179 17.47 -19.36 -20.79
CA THR A 179 16.19 -19.86 -21.31
C THR A 179 15.28 -20.45 -20.22
N VAL A 180 15.86 -21.15 -19.23
CA VAL A 180 15.12 -21.69 -18.08
C VAL A 180 14.58 -20.56 -17.21
N TRP A 181 15.40 -19.52 -17.00
CA TRP A 181 15.00 -18.34 -16.24
C TRP A 181 13.91 -17.51 -16.94
N GLN A 182 14.01 -17.37 -18.28
CA GLN A 182 12.98 -16.75 -19.11
C GLN A 182 11.64 -17.47 -19.02
N GLY A 183 11.65 -18.80 -19.21
CA GLY A 183 10.44 -19.62 -19.19
C GLY A 183 9.71 -19.57 -17.85
N THR A 184 10.46 -19.62 -16.75
CA THR A 184 9.88 -19.58 -15.39
C THR A 184 9.30 -18.20 -15.04
N THR A 185 9.91 -17.11 -15.49
CA THR A 185 9.39 -15.74 -15.29
C THR A 185 8.08 -15.53 -16.04
N ILE A 186 8.02 -15.92 -17.32
CA ILE A 186 6.81 -15.79 -18.16
C ILE A 186 5.67 -16.67 -17.60
N ALA A 187 5.98 -17.91 -17.20
CA ALA A 187 5.01 -18.82 -16.59
C ALA A 187 4.46 -18.27 -15.26
N GLY A 188 5.32 -17.68 -14.42
CA GLY A 188 4.91 -17.01 -13.18
C GLY A 188 3.90 -15.89 -13.45
N ILE A 189 4.15 -15.05 -14.46
CA ILE A 189 3.26 -13.95 -14.84
C ILE A 189 1.93 -14.47 -15.41
N ALA A 190 1.97 -15.50 -16.27
CA ALA A 190 0.78 -16.08 -16.86
C ALA A 190 -0.14 -16.73 -15.80
N LEU A 191 0.45 -17.47 -14.85
CA LEU A 191 -0.29 -18.03 -13.70
C LEU A 191 -0.88 -16.94 -12.81
N PHE A 192 -0.19 -15.79 -12.72
CA PHE A 192 -0.66 -14.63 -11.96
C PHE A 192 -1.91 -13.99 -12.58
N ILE A 193 -1.96 -13.86 -13.91
CA ILE A 193 -3.07 -13.25 -14.64
C ILE A 193 -4.34 -14.13 -14.62
N ASN A 194 -4.20 -15.44 -14.81
CA ASN A 194 -5.34 -16.36 -14.99
C ASN A 194 -6.23 -16.48 -13.72
N ARG A 195 -5.69 -16.25 -12.53
CA ARG A 195 -6.45 -16.39 -11.27
C ARG A 195 -7.32 -15.18 -10.92
N ILE A 196 -7.16 -14.06 -11.63
CA ILE A 196 -7.77 -12.78 -11.27
C ILE A 196 -9.17 -12.60 -11.88
N ASP A 197 -9.52 -13.35 -12.93
CA ASP A 197 -10.69 -13.10 -13.77
C ASP A 197 -12.06 -13.50 -13.17
N LYS A 198 -12.09 -14.16 -12.00
CA LYS A 198 -13.30 -14.88 -11.53
C LYS A 198 -14.22 -14.15 -10.55
N MET A 199 -14.14 -12.84 -10.36
CA MET A 199 -14.94 -12.23 -9.30
C MET A 199 -15.38 -10.79 -9.60
N MET A 200 -16.58 -10.54 -10.12
CA MET A 200 -17.10 -9.18 -10.33
C MET A 200 -18.32 -8.86 -9.45
N GLY A 201 -18.42 -7.61 -8.98
CA GLY A 201 -19.55 -7.05 -8.24
C GLY A 201 -19.61 -5.53 -8.45
N GLY A 202 -20.81 -4.96 -8.52
CA GLY A 202 -21.06 -3.58 -9.00
C GLY A 202 -21.06 -2.49 -7.92
N ASP A 203 -20.84 -1.25 -8.35
CA ASP A 203 -20.84 -0.03 -7.52
C ASP A 203 -22.26 0.52 -7.32
N ARG A 204 -22.63 0.84 -6.07
CA ARG A 204 -23.78 1.71 -5.73
C ARG A 204 -23.37 2.80 -4.72
N ASP A 205 -24.02 3.96 -4.86
CA ASP A 205 -24.03 5.16 -3.99
C ASP A 205 -22.70 5.64 -3.38
N ASP A 206 -21.85 6.23 -4.22
CA ASP A 206 -20.51 6.69 -3.83
C ASP A 206 -20.30 8.22 -3.98
N TYR A 207 -21.36 9.02 -3.92
CA TYR A 207 -21.26 10.48 -4.14
C TYR A 207 -20.81 11.25 -2.89
N ILE A 208 -19.83 12.15 -3.05
CA ILE A 208 -19.39 13.10 -2.01
C ILE A 208 -20.25 14.35 -2.09
N GLN A 209 -21.23 14.46 -1.19
CA GLN A 209 -22.20 15.57 -1.18
C GLN A 209 -21.53 16.94 -1.04
N GLU A 210 -20.51 17.05 -0.18
CA GLU A 210 -19.74 18.29 0.05
C GLU A 210 -19.16 18.88 -1.24
N ASN A 211 -18.79 18.03 -2.19
CA ASN A 211 -18.15 18.46 -3.43
C ASN A 211 -19.15 18.66 -4.58
N ALA A 212 -20.45 18.39 -4.40
CA ALA A 212 -21.43 18.37 -5.47
C ALA A 212 -21.53 19.70 -6.24
N HIS A 213 -21.38 20.83 -5.54
CA HIS A 213 -21.53 22.19 -6.07
C HIS A 213 -20.37 22.67 -6.96
N ILE A 214 -19.27 21.91 -7.06
CA ILE A 214 -18.05 22.38 -7.71
C ILE A 214 -18.08 22.09 -9.21
N HIS A 215 -17.81 23.13 -10.01
CA HIS A 215 -17.80 23.03 -11.47
C HIS A 215 -16.69 22.09 -12.00
N MET A 216 -16.96 21.42 -13.13
CA MET A 216 -16.05 20.42 -13.71
C MET A 216 -14.70 21.02 -14.13
N SER A 217 -14.70 22.24 -14.69
CA SER A 217 -13.47 22.94 -15.11
C SER A 217 -12.50 23.17 -13.94
N THR A 218 -13.01 23.62 -12.80
CA THR A 218 -12.21 23.82 -11.58
C THR A 218 -11.60 22.50 -11.10
N ARG A 219 -12.37 21.41 -11.13
CA ARG A 219 -11.84 20.08 -10.77
C ARG A 219 -10.73 19.62 -11.71
N ILE A 220 -10.88 19.85 -13.02
CA ILE A 220 -9.85 19.50 -14.00
C ILE A 220 -8.57 20.33 -13.76
N ALA A 221 -8.69 21.64 -13.54
CA ALA A 221 -7.54 22.50 -13.24
C ALA A 221 -6.81 22.07 -11.96
N LEU A 222 -7.55 21.75 -10.89
CA LEU A 222 -6.98 21.26 -9.63
C LEU A 222 -6.27 19.90 -9.80
N ARG A 223 -6.80 19.01 -10.65
CA ARG A 223 -6.14 17.75 -10.99
C ARG A 223 -4.83 17.99 -11.72
N PHE A 224 -4.84 18.82 -12.76
CA PHE A 224 -3.61 19.16 -13.48
C PHE A 224 -2.55 19.76 -12.54
N LEU A 225 -2.96 20.67 -11.65
CA LEU A 225 -2.07 21.23 -10.63
C LEU A 225 -1.52 20.15 -9.69
N SER A 226 -2.36 19.24 -9.20
CA SER A 226 -1.92 18.14 -8.34
C SER A 226 -0.91 17.23 -9.04
N TYR A 227 -1.13 16.84 -10.31
CA TYR A 227 -0.19 15.99 -11.05
C TYR A 227 1.10 16.74 -11.38
N PHE A 228 1.03 18.04 -11.69
CA PHE A 228 2.21 18.87 -11.86
C PHE A 228 3.05 18.94 -10.58
N LEU A 229 2.42 19.11 -9.41
CA LEU A 229 3.10 19.06 -8.13
C LEU A 229 3.73 17.68 -7.88
N VAL A 230 3.06 16.58 -8.21
CA VAL A 230 3.67 15.23 -8.12
C VAL A 230 4.90 15.11 -9.01
N LEU A 231 4.90 15.66 -10.24
CA LEU A 231 6.08 15.67 -11.11
C LEU A 231 7.24 16.48 -10.50
N ILE A 232 6.97 17.62 -9.85
CA ILE A 232 7.99 18.37 -9.11
C ILE A 232 8.55 17.52 -7.98
N LEU A 233 7.71 16.81 -7.23
CA LEU A 233 8.16 15.92 -6.16
C LEU A 233 9.06 14.80 -6.68
N VAL A 234 8.73 14.20 -7.82
CA VAL A 234 9.58 13.22 -8.53
C VAL A 234 10.93 13.85 -8.91
N GLY A 235 10.94 15.11 -9.37
CA GLY A 235 12.18 15.85 -9.65
C GLY A 235 13.03 16.08 -8.41
N VAL A 236 12.40 16.46 -7.29
CA VAL A 236 13.07 16.68 -6.00
C VAL A 236 13.66 15.38 -5.47
N THR A 237 12.91 14.27 -5.50
CA THR A 237 13.44 12.96 -5.09
C THR A 237 14.58 12.53 -5.98
N GLY A 238 14.47 12.74 -7.30
CA GLY A 238 15.56 12.46 -8.24
C GLY A 238 16.83 13.26 -7.94
N GLY A 239 16.70 14.55 -7.60
CA GLY A 239 17.82 15.38 -7.19
C GLY A 239 18.48 14.91 -5.89
N ILE A 240 17.69 14.56 -4.87
CA ILE A 240 18.19 14.00 -3.60
C ILE A 240 18.91 12.68 -3.86
N THR A 241 18.30 11.80 -4.66
CA THR A 241 18.84 10.50 -5.07
C THR A 241 20.18 10.67 -5.77
N PHE A 242 20.26 11.59 -6.73
CA PHE A 242 21.47 11.91 -7.45
C PHE A 242 22.59 12.36 -6.51
N GLY A 243 22.29 13.27 -5.59
CA GLY A 243 23.24 13.73 -4.57
C GLY A 243 23.76 12.60 -3.69
N ILE A 244 22.88 11.72 -3.23
CA ILE A 244 23.23 10.54 -2.43
C ILE A 244 24.14 9.59 -3.22
N VAL A 245 23.80 9.29 -4.47
CA VAL A 245 24.59 8.42 -5.34
C VAL A 245 25.96 9.04 -5.62
N LEU A 246 26.05 10.34 -5.85
CA LEU A 246 27.32 11.04 -6.03
C LEU A 246 28.19 10.98 -4.77
N VAL A 247 27.62 11.20 -3.58
CA VAL A 247 28.36 11.07 -2.31
C VAL A 247 28.87 9.64 -2.13
N TYR A 248 28.03 8.66 -2.45
CA TYR A 248 28.39 7.25 -2.35
C TYR A 248 29.57 6.89 -3.27
N VAL A 249 29.52 7.28 -4.55
CA VAL A 249 30.57 6.89 -5.50
C VAL A 249 31.88 7.66 -5.28
N ASN A 250 31.83 8.89 -4.78
CA ASN A 250 33.03 9.66 -4.47
C ASN A 250 33.66 9.29 -3.10
N SER A 251 33.05 8.39 -2.32
CA SER A 251 33.59 7.95 -1.05
C SER A 251 34.81 7.01 -1.26
N PRO A 252 35.94 7.23 -0.56
CA PRO A 252 37.18 6.47 -0.76
C PRO A 252 36.98 4.96 -0.58
N SER A 253 37.62 4.18 -1.46
CA SER A 253 37.28 2.77 -1.71
C SER A 253 37.58 1.81 -0.56
N GLU A 254 38.54 2.12 0.31
CA GLU A 254 38.86 1.33 1.51
C GLU A 254 37.81 1.45 2.62
N ASP A 255 37.00 2.51 2.55
CA ASP A 255 35.99 2.88 3.55
C ASP A 255 34.56 2.85 2.96
N ARG A 256 34.31 2.12 1.85
CA ARG A 256 32.94 1.95 1.33
C ARG A 256 32.09 1.27 2.40
N TYR A 257 31.42 2.11 3.17
CA TYR A 257 30.90 1.67 4.43
C TYR A 257 29.72 0.73 4.19
N PRO A 258 29.68 -0.44 4.85
CA PRO A 258 28.53 -1.34 4.77
C PRO A 258 27.23 -0.69 5.27
N TRP A 259 27.32 0.45 5.97
CA TRP A 259 26.18 1.24 6.43
C TRP A 259 25.54 2.14 5.35
N ALA A 260 26.22 2.39 4.22
CA ALA A 260 25.69 3.30 3.20
C ALA A 260 24.39 2.78 2.58
N SER A 261 24.34 1.50 2.18
CA SER A 261 23.11 0.88 1.64
C SER A 261 21.94 0.93 2.64
N PRO A 262 22.11 0.56 3.93
CA PRO A 262 21.10 0.75 4.97
C PRO A 262 20.64 2.19 5.13
N LEU A 263 21.57 3.15 5.16
CA LEU A 263 21.23 4.56 5.33
C LEU A 263 20.37 5.06 4.16
N ILE A 264 20.72 4.68 2.93
CA ILE A 264 19.93 5.00 1.74
C ILE A 264 18.53 4.40 1.87
N GLY A 265 18.41 3.12 2.24
CA GLY A 265 17.13 2.47 2.49
C GLY A 265 16.27 3.18 3.53
N VAL A 266 16.86 3.62 4.65
CA VAL A 266 16.19 4.41 5.70
C VAL A 266 15.66 5.74 5.15
N ILE A 267 16.50 6.48 4.43
CA ILE A 267 16.15 7.78 3.85
C ILE A 267 14.98 7.61 2.87
N TYR A 268 15.02 6.57 2.01
CA TYR A 268 13.92 6.28 1.09
C TYR A 268 12.62 5.95 1.80
N ALA A 269 12.66 5.10 2.82
CA ALA A 269 11.46 4.76 3.60
C ALA A 269 10.82 6.03 4.21
N LEU A 270 11.64 6.93 4.78
CA LEU A 270 11.15 8.20 5.34
C LEU A 270 10.57 9.13 4.27
N ILE A 271 11.24 9.25 3.13
CA ILE A 271 10.81 10.06 1.99
C ILE A 271 9.46 9.56 1.45
N ASN A 272 9.32 8.25 1.22
CA ASN A 272 8.07 7.63 0.76
C ASN A 272 6.92 7.87 1.73
N GLN A 273 7.18 7.77 3.06
CA GLN A 273 6.17 8.06 4.08
C GLN A 273 5.74 9.54 4.09
N LEU A 274 6.67 10.47 3.92
CA LEU A 274 6.36 11.89 3.80
C LEU A 274 5.49 12.14 2.56
N TRP A 275 5.84 11.52 1.43
CA TRP A 275 5.10 11.65 0.19
C TRP A 275 3.69 11.11 0.23
N ARG A 276 3.45 10.01 0.94
CA ARG A 276 2.09 9.47 1.18
C ARG A 276 1.18 10.55 1.78
N ARG A 277 1.67 11.30 2.76
CA ARG A 277 0.92 12.40 3.41
C ARG A 277 0.67 13.56 2.44
N ILE A 278 1.64 13.89 1.60
CA ILE A 278 1.51 14.96 0.62
C ILE A 278 0.53 14.56 -0.49
N CYS A 279 0.59 13.34 -1.02
CA CYS A 279 -0.35 12.84 -2.04
C CYS A 279 -1.80 12.82 -1.53
N LEU A 280 -2.02 12.45 -0.27
CA LEU A 280 -3.33 12.55 0.36
C LEU A 280 -3.82 14.00 0.42
N SER A 281 -2.94 14.92 0.81
CA SER A 281 -3.27 16.34 0.89
C SER A 281 -3.60 16.91 -0.49
N LEU A 282 -2.79 16.58 -1.50
CA LEU A 282 -3.03 16.97 -2.89
C LEU A 282 -4.35 16.41 -3.44
N THR A 283 -4.69 15.16 -3.11
CA THR A 283 -5.95 14.57 -3.58
C THR A 283 -7.18 15.16 -2.88
N ARG A 284 -7.04 15.62 -1.63
CA ARG A 284 -8.09 16.42 -0.97
C ARG A 284 -8.33 17.75 -1.69
N LEU A 285 -7.28 18.39 -2.21
CA LEU A 285 -7.40 19.64 -2.96
C LEU A 285 -8.18 19.46 -4.28
N GLU A 286 -8.21 18.27 -4.89
CA GLU A 286 -8.89 18.02 -6.17
C GLU A 286 -10.42 17.98 -6.09
N LYS A 287 -10.99 17.88 -4.87
CA LYS A 287 -12.44 17.89 -4.59
C LYS A 287 -13.26 16.97 -5.51
N HIS A 288 -12.97 15.67 -5.45
CA HIS A 288 -13.62 14.65 -6.28
C HIS A 288 -15.12 14.54 -6.01
N ARG A 289 -15.86 14.11 -7.05
CA ARG A 289 -17.31 13.88 -6.98
C ARG A 289 -17.67 12.58 -6.24
N THR A 290 -16.82 11.56 -6.30
CA THR A 290 -17.07 10.24 -5.69
C THR A 290 -15.85 9.76 -4.89
N TRP A 291 -16.04 8.91 -3.86
CA TRP A 291 -14.91 8.41 -3.08
C TRP A 291 -14.03 7.43 -3.85
N THR A 292 -14.60 6.67 -4.77
CA THR A 292 -13.87 5.77 -5.67
C THR A 292 -12.95 6.57 -6.57
N ALA A 293 -13.42 7.71 -7.11
CA ALA A 293 -12.56 8.60 -7.90
C ALA A 293 -11.47 9.25 -7.04
N TYR A 294 -11.78 9.63 -5.80
CA TYR A 294 -10.79 10.12 -4.83
C TYR A 294 -9.71 9.07 -4.56
N ARG A 295 -10.10 7.85 -4.15
CA ARG A 295 -9.19 6.74 -3.84
C ARG A 295 -8.34 6.35 -5.04
N ARG A 296 -8.95 6.21 -6.22
CA ARG A 296 -8.23 5.86 -7.46
C ARG A 296 -7.15 6.89 -7.80
N ASN A 297 -7.46 8.18 -7.75
CA ASN A 297 -6.47 9.22 -8.06
C ASN A 297 -5.38 9.32 -6.99
N ASN A 298 -5.74 9.15 -5.71
CA ASN A 298 -4.76 9.08 -4.63
C ASN A 298 -3.74 7.97 -4.88
N VAL A 299 -4.23 6.75 -5.16
CA VAL A 299 -3.34 5.61 -5.40
C VAL A 299 -2.54 5.77 -6.68
N ILE A 300 -3.12 6.24 -7.78
CA ILE A 300 -2.34 6.47 -9.02
C ILE A 300 -1.16 7.41 -8.75
N LYS A 301 -1.37 8.53 -8.05
CA LYS A 301 -0.27 9.47 -7.75
C LYS A 301 0.79 8.84 -6.86
N PHE A 302 0.35 8.17 -5.80
CA PHE A 302 1.27 7.59 -4.84
C PHE A 302 2.07 6.44 -5.49
N PHE A 303 1.41 5.59 -6.30
CA PHE A 303 2.06 4.55 -7.10
C PHE A 303 3.07 5.13 -8.09
N LEU A 304 2.68 6.15 -8.87
CA LEU A 304 3.59 6.78 -9.84
C LEU A 304 4.84 7.32 -9.16
N LEU A 305 4.68 7.97 -8.00
CA LEU A 305 5.78 8.54 -7.24
C LEU A 305 6.71 7.45 -6.67
N GLU A 306 6.17 6.41 -6.06
CA GLU A 306 6.96 5.30 -5.52
C GLU A 306 7.71 4.53 -6.60
N MET A 307 7.04 4.20 -7.71
CA MET A 307 7.66 3.52 -8.85
C MET A 307 8.73 4.40 -9.50
N ALA A 308 8.45 5.70 -9.69
CA ALA A 308 9.41 6.64 -10.26
C ALA A 308 10.65 6.79 -9.38
N ASN A 309 10.50 6.85 -8.06
CA ASN A 309 11.63 6.94 -7.13
C ASN A 309 12.61 5.78 -7.31
N ILE A 310 12.08 4.55 -7.41
CA ILE A 310 12.87 3.35 -7.66
C ILE A 310 13.53 3.40 -9.05
N ILE A 311 12.77 3.73 -10.09
CA ILE A 311 13.28 3.80 -11.47
C ILE A 311 14.41 4.83 -11.58
N ILE A 312 14.22 6.00 -10.99
CA ILE A 312 15.21 7.08 -10.99
C ILE A 312 16.46 6.66 -10.24
N LEU A 313 16.32 6.02 -9.08
CA LEU A 313 17.46 5.49 -8.34
C LEU A 313 18.31 4.55 -9.19
N TYR A 314 17.69 3.59 -9.87
CA TYR A 314 18.44 2.65 -10.71
C TYR A 314 19.03 3.29 -11.96
N THR A 315 18.26 4.15 -12.62
CA THR A 315 18.73 4.83 -13.83
C THR A 315 19.92 5.73 -13.51
N LEU A 316 19.82 6.54 -12.44
CA LEU A 316 20.91 7.40 -12.00
C LEU A 316 22.11 6.60 -11.53
N ARG A 317 21.91 5.52 -10.76
CA ARG A 317 23.03 4.66 -10.35
C ARG A 317 23.72 4.04 -11.57
N TYR A 318 22.97 3.59 -12.56
CA TYR A 318 23.55 3.07 -13.79
C TYR A 318 24.34 4.14 -14.55
N ILE A 319 23.74 5.31 -14.79
CA ILE A 319 24.38 6.43 -15.51
C ILE A 319 25.63 6.88 -14.77
N VAL A 320 25.55 7.04 -13.45
CA VAL A 320 26.71 7.41 -12.65
C VAL A 320 27.75 6.31 -12.79
N THR A 321 27.43 5.04 -12.56
CA THR A 321 28.47 4.00 -12.47
C THR A 321 29.06 3.54 -13.80
N VAL A 322 28.24 3.39 -14.85
CA VAL A 322 28.64 2.86 -16.17
C VAL A 322 29.10 3.97 -17.09
N ASP A 323 28.35 5.06 -17.13
CA ASP A 323 28.59 6.16 -18.07
C ASP A 323 29.53 7.23 -17.50
N TYR A 324 30.20 6.98 -16.34
CA TYR A 324 30.94 7.98 -15.56
C TYR A 324 31.65 8.98 -16.45
N LEU A 325 30.92 10.08 -16.68
CA LEU A 325 31.31 11.17 -17.52
C LEU A 325 32.63 11.67 -16.95
N SER A 326 33.65 11.71 -17.81
CA SER A 326 34.84 12.54 -17.62
C SER A 326 34.51 13.98 -17.17
N VAL A 327 33.28 14.45 -17.37
CA VAL A 327 32.75 15.78 -17.04
C VAL A 327 32.42 15.99 -15.55
N PHE A 328 31.96 14.96 -14.81
CA PHE A 328 31.52 15.13 -13.41
C PHE A 328 32.51 14.60 -12.37
N ARG A 329 33.74 14.27 -12.79
CA ARG A 329 34.87 14.15 -11.86
C ARG A 329 35.21 15.55 -11.33
N PHE A 330 34.42 16.01 -10.37
CA PHE A 330 34.87 17.10 -9.53
C PHE A 330 36.09 16.60 -8.76
N ASN A 331 37.26 17.20 -9.00
CA ASN A 331 38.51 16.95 -8.26
C ASN A 331 38.41 17.30 -6.76
N PHE A 332 37.20 17.41 -6.20
CA PHE A 332 36.94 17.89 -4.85
C PHE A 332 37.65 17.03 -3.78
N PHE A 333 37.86 15.74 -4.06
CA PHE A 333 38.52 14.81 -3.13
C PHE A 333 39.88 14.29 -3.60
N GLY A 334 40.37 14.69 -4.79
CA GLY A 334 41.73 14.35 -5.25
C GLY A 334 42.04 12.85 -5.43
N VAL A 335 41.05 11.96 -5.36
CA VAL A 335 41.26 10.50 -5.47
C VAL A 335 41.26 10.08 -6.95
N GLN A 336 42.44 9.78 -7.50
CA GLN A 336 42.59 9.08 -8.77
C GLN A 336 42.70 7.58 -8.50
N ASP A 337 41.57 6.86 -8.48
CA ASP A 337 41.58 5.40 -8.45
C ASP A 337 41.64 4.87 -9.90
N GLU A 338 42.75 4.22 -10.27
CA GLU A 338 42.95 3.57 -11.59
C GLU A 338 42.15 2.27 -11.76
N ASN A 339 41.53 1.75 -10.68
CA ASN A 339 40.75 0.51 -10.69
C ASN A 339 39.24 0.75 -10.85
N LEU A 340 38.84 1.52 -11.89
CA LEU A 340 37.44 1.91 -12.11
C LEU A 340 36.54 0.78 -12.63
N ASN A 341 37.12 -0.32 -13.08
CA ASN A 341 36.36 -1.44 -13.62
C ASN A 341 36.04 -2.43 -12.48
N LYS A 342 35.09 -2.08 -11.60
CA LYS A 342 34.53 -3.03 -10.62
C LYS A 342 33.12 -3.43 -11.02
N CYS A 343 32.82 -4.72 -10.90
CA CYS A 343 31.48 -5.26 -11.20
C CYS A 343 30.45 -4.70 -10.19
N THR A 344 29.46 -3.95 -10.68
CA THR A 344 28.47 -3.21 -9.87
C THR A 344 27.28 -4.06 -9.41
N ILE A 345 27.22 -5.31 -9.86
CA ILE A 345 26.08 -6.20 -9.65
C ILE A 345 25.88 -6.50 -8.16
N ASN A 346 26.96 -6.85 -7.45
CA ASN A 346 26.89 -7.18 -6.03
C ASN A 346 26.41 -6.00 -5.20
N GLU A 347 26.97 -4.81 -5.43
CA GLU A 347 26.55 -3.60 -4.71
C GLU A 347 25.10 -3.21 -5.01
N THR A 348 24.59 -3.56 -6.20
CA THR A 348 23.18 -3.35 -6.56
C THR A 348 22.29 -4.33 -5.79
N ALA A 349 22.65 -5.61 -5.76
CA ALA A 349 21.94 -6.63 -4.99
C ALA A 349 21.89 -6.31 -3.49
N GLU A 350 23.01 -5.87 -2.92
CA GLU A 350 23.10 -5.42 -1.52
C GLU A 350 22.17 -4.23 -1.25
N GLN A 351 22.08 -3.28 -2.18
CA GLN A 351 21.16 -2.14 -2.05
C GLN A 351 19.69 -2.58 -2.09
N PHE A 352 19.30 -3.47 -3.00
CA PHE A 352 17.94 -4.02 -3.06
C PHE A 352 17.57 -4.76 -1.77
N LEU A 353 18.47 -5.62 -1.29
CA LEU A 353 18.29 -6.32 -0.03
C LEU A 353 18.14 -5.34 1.13
N SER A 354 19.01 -4.33 1.18
CA SER A 354 18.95 -3.30 2.20
C SER A 354 17.65 -2.50 2.14
N MET A 355 17.17 -2.16 0.95
CA MET A 355 15.89 -1.44 0.78
C MET A 355 14.72 -2.30 1.28
N LEU A 356 14.69 -3.59 0.93
CA LEU A 356 13.66 -4.52 1.43
C LEU A 356 13.72 -4.73 2.94
N LEU A 357 14.93 -4.80 3.52
CA LEU A 357 15.10 -4.88 4.98
C LEU A 357 14.68 -3.58 5.66
N SER A 358 15.01 -2.41 5.10
CA SER A 358 14.54 -1.12 5.61
C SER A 358 13.01 -1.04 5.58
N GLU A 359 12.35 -1.47 4.50
CA GLU A 359 10.89 -1.56 4.44
C GLU A 359 10.33 -2.55 5.47
N LEU A 360 10.99 -3.70 5.65
CA LEU A 360 10.59 -4.70 6.64
C LEU A 360 10.59 -4.14 8.07
N PHE A 361 11.65 -3.43 8.46
CA PHE A 361 11.81 -2.96 9.83
C PHE A 361 11.21 -1.57 10.02
N ILE A 362 11.64 -0.61 9.22
CA ILE A 362 11.29 0.81 9.37
C ILE A 362 9.91 1.07 8.80
N GLY A 363 9.59 0.52 7.63
CA GLY A 363 8.26 0.68 7.01
C GLY A 363 7.15 0.20 7.93
N ASN A 364 7.22 -1.07 8.35
CA ASN A 364 6.24 -1.65 9.29
C ASN A 364 6.23 -0.93 10.67
N ALA A 365 7.39 -0.53 11.20
CA ALA A 365 7.43 0.22 12.46
C ALA A 365 6.73 1.58 12.34
N LEU A 366 7.02 2.35 11.29
CA LEU A 366 6.38 3.63 11.04
C LEU A 366 4.88 3.50 10.80
N GLU A 367 4.43 2.39 10.24
CA GLU A 367 3.02 2.09 10.00
C GLU A 367 2.23 1.92 11.30
N ILE A 368 2.84 1.36 12.34
CA ILE A 368 2.26 1.22 13.69
C ILE A 368 2.44 2.50 14.50
N VAL A 369 3.63 3.11 14.43
CA VAL A 369 3.98 4.30 15.20
C VAL A 369 3.17 5.51 14.74
N THR A 370 2.87 5.64 13.45
CA THR A 370 2.11 6.78 12.91
C THR A 370 0.72 6.93 13.54
N PRO A 371 -0.18 5.92 13.52
CA PRO A 371 -1.49 6.04 14.16
C PRO A 371 -1.38 6.19 15.69
N LEU A 372 -0.40 5.53 16.32
CA LEU A 372 -0.18 5.67 17.77
C LEU A 372 0.25 7.09 18.16
N GLY A 373 1.23 7.65 17.44
CA GLY A 373 1.71 9.01 17.65
C GLY A 373 0.62 10.03 17.37
N TRP A 374 -0.22 9.80 16.35
CA TRP A 374 -1.38 10.65 16.07
C TRP A 374 -2.40 10.64 17.23
N ARG A 375 -2.64 9.47 17.83
CA ARG A 375 -3.51 9.31 18.99
C ARG A 375 -2.98 10.09 20.19
N ILE A 376 -1.69 9.94 20.51
CA ILE A 376 -1.04 10.66 21.61
C ILE A 376 -1.09 12.18 21.41
N LEU A 377 -0.73 12.65 20.20
CA LEU A 377 -0.72 14.07 19.86
C LEU A 377 -2.12 14.68 20.02
N ARG A 378 -3.17 13.99 19.58
CA ARG A 378 -4.54 14.49 19.68
C ARG A 378 -5.09 14.46 21.10
N TYR A 379 -4.76 13.47 21.91
CA TYR A 379 -5.20 13.47 23.32
C TYR A 379 -4.64 14.68 24.08
N GLY A 380 -3.40 15.08 23.82
CA GLY A 380 -2.80 16.26 24.46
C GLY A 380 -3.51 17.58 24.11
N SER A 381 -4.17 17.67 22.95
CA SER A 381 -4.85 18.90 22.49
C SER A 381 -6.37 18.91 22.73
N ARG A 382 -6.95 17.83 23.28
CA ARG A 382 -8.42 17.63 23.34
C ARG A 382 -9.03 17.76 24.72
N MET A 383 -8.35 18.30 25.72
CA MET A 383 -8.93 18.47 27.06
C MET A 383 -10.24 19.30 27.09
N ASP A 384 -10.57 20.07 26.04
CA ASP A 384 -11.72 21.00 26.07
C ASP A 384 -12.88 20.69 25.09
N ASN A 385 -12.83 19.63 24.26
CA ASN A 385 -13.88 19.40 23.25
C ASN A 385 -14.51 18.00 23.35
N GLU A 386 -15.84 17.94 23.54
CA GLU A 386 -16.71 16.75 23.63
C GLU A 386 -16.76 15.86 22.36
N ALA A 387 -15.86 16.06 21.39
CA ALA A 387 -15.81 15.25 20.19
C ALA A 387 -15.40 13.81 20.55
N GLY A 388 -16.35 12.88 20.42
CA GLY A 388 -16.21 11.47 20.82
C GLY A 388 -14.88 10.83 20.40
N ASP A 389 -14.35 9.97 21.28
CA ASP A 389 -13.03 9.32 21.13
C ASP A 389 -12.80 8.66 19.77
N ASN A 390 -13.86 8.17 19.13
CA ASN A 390 -13.81 7.51 17.83
C ASN A 390 -13.43 8.43 16.65
N ASP A 391 -13.60 9.75 16.78
CA ASP A 391 -13.22 10.71 15.73
C ASP A 391 -11.74 11.14 15.84
N ALA A 392 -11.06 10.74 16.92
CA ALA A 392 -9.61 10.90 17.04
C ALA A 392 -8.85 9.90 16.16
N LEU A 393 -9.43 8.72 15.96
CA LEU A 393 -8.78 7.58 15.30
C LEU A 393 -8.63 7.81 13.79
N LEU A 394 -7.53 7.31 13.23
CA LEU A 394 -7.27 7.34 11.79
C LEU A 394 -8.17 6.32 11.07
N SER A 395 -8.60 6.64 9.85
CA SER A 395 -9.37 5.68 9.04
C SER A 395 -8.46 4.65 8.39
N PHE A 396 -8.89 3.39 8.39
CA PHE A 396 -8.23 2.31 7.65
C PHE A 396 -8.52 2.45 6.15
N ASP A 397 -7.59 3.03 5.39
CA ASP A 397 -7.73 3.23 3.94
C ASP A 397 -7.16 2.06 3.14
N LEU A 398 -8.04 1.14 2.76
CA LEU A 398 -7.72 -0.08 2.02
C LEU A 398 -6.91 0.18 0.74
N ALA A 399 -7.19 1.27 0.04
CA ALA A 399 -6.53 1.60 -1.22
C ALA A 399 -5.04 1.85 -1.01
N THR A 400 -4.69 2.48 0.11
CA THR A 400 -3.28 2.75 0.44
C THR A 400 -2.57 1.49 0.96
N GLU A 401 -3.28 0.62 1.67
CA GLU A 401 -2.75 -0.67 2.11
C GLU A 401 -2.44 -1.60 0.91
N TYR A 402 -3.30 -1.63 -0.12
CA TYR A 402 -3.01 -2.37 -1.36
C TYR A 402 -1.79 -1.83 -2.10
N LEU A 403 -1.62 -0.50 -2.11
CA LEU A 403 -0.50 0.10 -2.81
C LEU A 403 0.83 -0.33 -2.21
N GLU A 404 0.91 -0.38 -0.88
CA GLU A 404 2.08 -0.86 -0.17
C GLU A 404 2.41 -2.32 -0.51
N LEU A 405 1.39 -3.17 -0.69
CA LEU A 405 1.57 -4.54 -1.18
C LEU A 405 2.12 -4.59 -2.61
N PHE A 406 1.59 -3.75 -3.52
CA PHE A 406 2.09 -3.69 -4.91
C PHE A 406 3.52 -3.19 -4.97
N TYR A 407 3.86 -2.16 -4.20
CA TYR A 407 5.19 -1.61 -4.09
C TYR A 407 6.19 -2.67 -3.62
N ARG A 408 5.88 -3.37 -2.53
CA ARG A 408 6.73 -4.47 -2.02
C ARG A 408 6.88 -5.59 -3.04
N GLN A 409 5.78 -6.01 -3.68
CA GLN A 409 5.84 -7.07 -4.69
C GLN A 409 6.64 -6.65 -5.93
N PHE A 410 6.57 -5.38 -6.32
CA PHE A 410 7.38 -4.82 -7.40
C PHE A 410 8.87 -4.88 -7.08
N ILE A 411 9.28 -4.45 -5.89
CA ILE A 411 10.68 -4.55 -5.46
C ILE A 411 11.13 -6.00 -5.43
N ILE A 412 10.31 -6.92 -4.91
CA ILE A 412 10.63 -8.35 -4.87
C ILE A 412 10.79 -8.90 -6.28
N ALA A 413 9.89 -8.57 -7.20
CA ALA A 413 9.95 -9.02 -8.60
C ALA A 413 11.20 -8.51 -9.32
N LEU A 414 11.57 -7.24 -9.11
CA LEU A 414 12.82 -6.68 -9.62
C LEU A 414 14.05 -7.32 -9.00
N SER A 415 14.03 -7.54 -7.68
CA SER A 415 15.14 -8.11 -6.93
C SER A 415 15.36 -9.58 -7.26
N PHE A 416 14.33 -10.31 -7.67
CA PHE A 416 14.42 -11.73 -7.99
C PHE A 416 15.39 -12.03 -9.13
N THR A 417 15.56 -11.08 -10.07
CA THR A 417 16.55 -11.21 -11.16
C THR A 417 18.00 -11.15 -10.68
N LEU A 418 18.22 -10.55 -9.50
CA LEU A 418 19.54 -10.42 -8.87
C LEU A 418 19.71 -11.42 -7.73
N VAL A 419 18.65 -11.74 -7.00
CA VAL A 419 18.68 -12.44 -5.72
C VAL A 419 17.63 -13.57 -5.78
N PRO A 420 17.97 -14.77 -6.28
CA PRO A 420 16.99 -15.81 -6.60
C PRO A 420 16.12 -16.27 -5.40
N LEU A 421 16.69 -16.32 -4.19
CA LEU A 421 15.95 -16.67 -2.96
C LEU A 421 15.29 -15.46 -2.27
N ILE A 422 15.16 -14.30 -2.94
CA ILE A 422 14.48 -13.13 -2.36
C ILE A 422 13.02 -13.42 -2.00
N GLY A 423 12.40 -14.44 -2.62
CA GLY A 423 11.07 -14.91 -2.28
C GLY A 423 10.90 -15.25 -0.79
N ILE A 424 11.95 -15.70 -0.09
CA ILE A 424 11.91 -15.98 1.36
C ILE A 424 11.62 -14.69 2.12
N LEU A 425 12.36 -13.62 1.77
CA LEU A 425 12.13 -12.30 2.35
C LEU A 425 10.75 -11.76 1.98
N GLY A 426 10.27 -12.05 0.77
CA GLY A 426 8.91 -11.72 0.34
C GLY A 426 7.82 -12.36 1.21
N ILE A 427 7.96 -13.65 1.55
CA ILE A 427 7.04 -14.35 2.46
C ILE A 427 7.08 -13.69 3.85
N LEU A 428 8.28 -13.41 4.39
CA LEU A 428 8.42 -12.76 5.70
C LEU A 428 7.81 -11.35 5.72
N LEU A 429 8.08 -10.55 4.69
CA LEU A 429 7.53 -9.20 4.52
C LEU A 429 6.01 -9.20 4.53
N HIS A 430 5.38 -10.04 3.71
CA HIS A 430 3.92 -10.12 3.63
C HIS A 430 3.30 -10.77 4.87
N GLY A 431 3.97 -11.74 5.51
CA GLY A 431 3.50 -12.35 6.75
C GLY A 431 3.51 -11.36 7.93
N ILE A 432 4.57 -10.56 8.08
CA ILE A 432 4.65 -9.51 9.10
C ILE A 432 3.61 -8.43 8.79
N HIS A 433 3.48 -8.02 7.52
CA HIS A 433 2.44 -7.07 7.09
C HIS A 433 1.04 -7.53 7.44
N TYR A 434 0.74 -8.82 7.21
CA TYR A 434 -0.56 -9.41 7.55
C TYR A 434 -0.88 -9.19 9.03
N GLY A 435 0.08 -9.47 9.92
CA GLY A 435 -0.04 -9.24 11.35
C GLY A 435 -0.22 -7.77 11.71
N CYS A 436 0.62 -6.88 11.15
CA CYS A 436 0.56 -5.43 11.38
C CYS A 436 -0.77 -4.83 10.90
N ALA A 437 -1.22 -5.17 9.69
CA ALA A 437 -2.48 -4.71 9.12
C ALA A 437 -3.68 -5.15 9.97
N LYS A 438 -3.68 -6.41 10.43
CA LYS A 438 -4.71 -6.93 11.32
C LYS A 438 -4.71 -6.20 12.67
N TYR A 439 -3.55 -5.99 13.27
CA TYR A 439 -3.41 -5.25 14.53
C TYR A 439 -3.92 -3.81 14.40
N LYS A 440 -3.54 -3.11 13.32
CA LYS A 440 -4.02 -1.75 13.05
C LYS A 440 -5.54 -1.70 12.92
N LEU A 441 -6.12 -2.60 12.13
CA LEU A 441 -7.55 -2.67 11.89
C LEU A 441 -8.36 -2.92 13.18
N LEU A 442 -7.86 -3.80 14.04
CA LEU A 442 -8.57 -4.20 15.27
C LEU A 442 -8.42 -3.21 16.43
N TYR A 443 -7.26 -2.55 16.57
CA TYR A 443 -6.94 -1.80 17.80
C TYR A 443 -6.54 -0.34 17.61
N LEU A 444 -6.04 0.06 16.43
CA LEU A 444 -5.45 1.40 16.25
C LEU A 444 -6.27 2.33 15.37
N MET A 445 -7.12 1.78 14.51
CA MET A 445 -7.83 2.53 13.49
C MET A 445 -9.34 2.46 13.68
N LYS A 446 -10.03 3.47 13.17
CA LYS A 446 -11.48 3.46 13.05
C LYS A 446 -11.87 2.33 12.09
N PRO A 447 -12.89 1.51 12.43
CA PRO A 447 -13.39 0.49 11.53
C PRO A 447 -13.74 1.12 10.18
N PRO A 448 -13.30 0.53 9.06
CA PRO A 448 -13.65 1.02 7.75
C PRO A 448 -15.17 0.91 7.57
N PRO A 449 -15.81 1.83 6.83
CA PRO A 449 -17.20 1.64 6.43
C PRO A 449 -17.29 0.33 5.65
N ARG A 450 -18.30 -0.49 5.94
CA ARG A 450 -18.57 -1.71 5.18
C ARG A 450 -18.79 -1.34 3.71
N SER A 451 -17.78 -1.62 2.89
CA SER A 451 -17.90 -1.45 1.44
C SER A 451 -18.15 -2.81 0.81
N GLU A 452 -19.30 -2.94 0.15
CA GLU A 452 -19.61 -4.08 -0.72
C GLU A 452 -18.81 -4.02 -2.04
N GLY A 453 -18.34 -2.81 -2.40
CA GLY A 453 -17.57 -2.54 -3.59
C GLY A 453 -16.26 -3.34 -3.65
N SER A 454 -15.98 -3.91 -4.82
CA SER A 454 -14.82 -4.76 -5.04
C SER A 454 -13.69 -4.01 -5.72
N MET A 455 -12.50 -3.94 -5.10
CA MET A 455 -11.32 -3.27 -5.68
C MET A 455 -10.56 -4.09 -6.74
N LYS A 456 -11.18 -5.09 -7.36
CA LYS A 456 -10.46 -6.09 -8.15
C LYS A 456 -9.93 -5.58 -9.48
N GLY A 457 -10.73 -4.82 -10.24
CA GLY A 457 -10.26 -4.24 -11.51
C GLY A 457 -9.04 -3.34 -11.28
N PHE A 458 -9.06 -2.62 -10.16
CA PHE A 458 -7.93 -1.85 -9.68
C PHE A 458 -6.72 -2.76 -9.34
N THR A 459 -6.88 -3.80 -8.52
CA THR A 459 -5.79 -4.73 -8.18
C THR A 459 -5.17 -5.38 -9.43
N THR A 460 -6.00 -5.84 -10.36
CA THR A 460 -5.58 -6.46 -11.63
C THR A 460 -4.72 -5.51 -12.46
N PHE A 461 -5.17 -4.26 -12.58
CA PHE A 461 -4.48 -3.23 -13.34
C PHE A 461 -3.10 -2.93 -12.77
N PHE A 462 -2.99 -2.73 -11.45
CA PHE A 462 -1.71 -2.44 -10.81
C PHE A 462 -0.74 -3.62 -10.85
N VAL A 463 -1.25 -4.84 -10.66
CA VAL A 463 -0.48 -6.07 -10.87
C VAL A 463 0.13 -6.13 -12.27
N LEU A 464 -0.68 -5.88 -13.30
CA LEU A 464 -0.23 -5.94 -14.68
C LEU A 464 0.85 -4.87 -14.93
N ILE A 465 0.66 -3.66 -14.41
CA ILE A 465 1.68 -2.62 -14.50
C ILE A 465 2.96 -3.04 -13.78
N VAL A 466 2.88 -3.58 -12.55
CA VAL A 466 4.04 -4.07 -11.81
C VAL A 466 4.79 -5.13 -12.60
N ALA A 467 4.09 -6.08 -13.21
CA ALA A 467 4.70 -7.10 -14.06
C ALA A 467 5.39 -6.46 -15.29
N VAL A 468 4.70 -5.60 -16.03
CA VAL A 468 5.25 -4.91 -17.22
C VAL A 468 6.47 -4.06 -16.85
N LEU A 469 6.38 -3.27 -15.78
CA LEU A 469 7.50 -2.45 -15.30
C LEU A 469 8.68 -3.31 -14.87
N SER A 470 8.44 -4.43 -14.16
CA SER A 470 9.52 -5.32 -13.76
C SER A 470 10.27 -5.94 -14.94
N ILE A 471 9.56 -6.21 -16.04
CA ILE A 471 10.16 -6.71 -17.28
C ILE A 471 10.89 -5.59 -18.04
N ALA A 472 10.26 -4.43 -18.16
CA ALA A 472 10.72 -3.34 -19.05
C ALA A 472 11.74 -2.39 -18.41
N MET A 473 11.91 -2.42 -17.09
CA MET A 473 12.75 -1.46 -16.37
C MET A 473 14.20 -1.49 -16.86
N PHE A 474 14.71 -0.38 -17.38
CA PHE A 474 16.13 -0.27 -17.69
C PHE A 474 16.93 -0.02 -16.39
N PRO A 475 18.12 -0.60 -16.23
CA PRO A 475 18.81 -1.51 -17.15
C PRO A 475 18.62 -2.99 -16.74
N ARG A 476 17.93 -3.27 -15.63
CA ARG A 476 17.91 -4.58 -14.94
C ARG A 476 16.64 -5.41 -15.13
N GLY A 477 15.64 -4.86 -15.81
CA GLY A 477 14.41 -5.55 -16.12
C GLY A 477 14.69 -6.75 -17.02
N SER A 478 13.88 -7.78 -16.86
CA SER A 478 14.08 -9.07 -17.52
C SER A 478 14.29 -8.91 -19.03
N ALA A 479 13.55 -8.01 -19.70
CA ALA A 479 13.68 -7.79 -21.14
C ALA A 479 15.10 -7.39 -21.58
N TRP A 480 15.77 -6.54 -20.82
CA TRP A 480 17.13 -6.10 -21.14
C TRP A 480 18.14 -7.23 -21.00
N ILE A 481 17.96 -8.06 -19.96
CA ILE A 481 18.71 -9.30 -19.79
C ILE A 481 18.45 -10.25 -20.97
N LEU A 482 17.25 -10.26 -21.57
CA LEU A 482 16.91 -11.11 -22.72
C LEU A 482 17.43 -10.56 -24.06
N LEU A 483 17.60 -9.25 -24.18
CA LEU A 483 18.14 -8.60 -25.38
C LEU A 483 19.66 -8.70 -25.48
N GLY A 484 20.33 -9.20 -24.44
CA GLY A 484 21.77 -9.43 -24.45
C GLY A 484 22.53 -8.16 -24.10
N PHE A 485 21.89 -7.25 -23.36
CA PHE A 485 22.59 -6.19 -22.64
C PHE A 485 23.47 -6.88 -21.58
N ASP A 486 24.67 -7.30 -22.02
CA ASP A 486 25.53 -8.21 -21.28
C ASP A 486 26.35 -7.45 -20.24
N PHE A 487 25.74 -7.21 -19.08
CA PHE A 487 26.46 -6.75 -17.88
C PHE A 487 27.60 -7.70 -17.51
N GLY A 488 27.45 -8.99 -17.87
CA GLY A 488 28.43 -10.04 -17.63
C GLY A 488 29.68 -9.86 -18.49
N SER A 489 29.61 -9.30 -19.69
CA SER A 489 30.81 -9.06 -20.52
C SER A 489 31.81 -8.12 -19.86
N HIS A 490 31.32 -7.05 -19.21
CA HIS A 490 32.16 -6.13 -18.43
C HIS A 490 32.71 -6.80 -17.17
N CYS A 491 31.92 -7.64 -16.49
CA CYS A 491 32.40 -8.34 -15.29
C CYS A 491 33.38 -9.49 -15.64
N LYS A 492 33.13 -10.27 -16.68
CA LYS A 492 34.00 -11.36 -17.17
C LYS A 492 35.33 -10.84 -17.72
N ALA A 493 35.33 -9.69 -18.39
CA ALA A 493 36.58 -9.04 -18.83
C ALA A 493 37.51 -8.71 -17.65
N LEU A 494 36.98 -8.64 -16.42
CA LEU A 494 37.72 -8.38 -15.19
C LEU A 494 38.10 -9.64 -14.43
N GLY A 495 37.86 -10.83 -15.01
CA GLY A 495 38.16 -12.11 -14.38
C GLY A 495 37.20 -12.49 -13.25
N TRP A 496 35.96 -11.99 -13.29
CA TRP A 496 34.90 -12.34 -12.35
C TRP A 496 33.97 -13.45 -12.84
#